data_AF-A0A0J1BEW5-F1
#
_entry.id   AF-A0A0J1BEW5-F1
#
_cell.length_a   1.000
_cell.length_b   1.000
_cell.length_c   1.000
_cell.angle_alpha   90.00
_cell.angle_beta   90.00
_cell.angle_gamma   90.00
#
_symmetry.space_group_name_H-M   'P 1'
#
loop_
_entity.id
_entity.type
_entity.pdbx_description
1 polymer ?
#
loop_
_entity_poly.entity_id
_entity_poly.type
_entity_poly.pdbx_seq_one_letter_code
_entity_poly.pdbx_strand_id
1 'polypeptide(L)'
;MNSERRHQLNENELAGVLDKLNHSIEPYSKTIALGVAAFFVAVLGYGVYSSTRSDNRSDATLQLIDASITGDTESLATIAAQYPKTSAAAWARLYQGGQQMGLGFSSLYTSRDEAETLLDDAVDAYKQAMELSNDAMIQSRAHYGLAQIAEARGNVEEAVQEYEAAMAVGESAAMIEEAKTRVASLSSPQAKEFLAWFQEQDFSPAEPSMPPSLPGAGELPDLPDLDLPPLDFPMDDATEADAEVTEEAEATEEPAMTEEVAETEAAAEEEAAEEAASEEAAEPAEEMKEEAAAEEASTEEAAKEEVPAEETVEAETPAEEAAAEKAPAAEEAPAADEPAVSDE
;
A
#
# COMPACT_ATOMS: atom_id res chain seq x y z
N MET A 1 21.67 -38.37 -69.46
CA MET A 1 22.73 -38.62 -68.46
C MET A 1 22.69 -37.50 -67.43
N ASN A 2 22.72 -37.85 -66.13
CA ASN A 2 23.11 -36.98 -65.00
C ASN A 2 22.02 -36.15 -64.28
N SER A 3 20.92 -36.75 -63.81
CA SER A 3 20.25 -36.24 -62.59
C SER A 3 20.44 -37.19 -61.40
N GLU A 4 20.43 -38.50 -61.62
CA GLU A 4 20.58 -39.51 -60.55
C GLU A 4 21.97 -39.50 -59.88
N ARG A 5 23.04 -39.17 -60.60
CA ARG A 5 24.40 -39.07 -60.01
C ARG A 5 24.65 -37.82 -59.17
N ARG A 6 23.78 -36.80 -59.24
CA ARG A 6 23.96 -35.57 -58.45
C ARG A 6 23.37 -35.68 -57.04
N HIS A 7 22.34 -36.51 -56.84
CA HIS A 7 21.77 -36.76 -55.51
C HIS A 7 22.62 -37.69 -54.64
N GLN A 8 23.34 -38.65 -55.22
CA GLN A 8 24.19 -39.58 -54.46
C GLN A 8 25.46 -38.94 -53.88
N LEU A 9 25.87 -37.76 -54.37
CA LEU A 9 27.04 -37.06 -53.84
C LEU A 9 26.72 -36.21 -52.60
N ASN A 10 25.47 -35.75 -52.45
CA ASN A 10 25.05 -34.98 -51.26
C ASN A 10 24.66 -35.90 -50.07
N GLU A 11 24.13 -37.09 -50.32
CA GLU A 11 23.81 -38.05 -49.24
C GLU A 11 25.07 -38.66 -48.59
N ASN A 12 26.20 -38.69 -49.31
CA ASN A 12 27.42 -39.34 -48.83
C ASN A 12 28.30 -38.39 -47.98
N GLU A 13 28.30 -37.09 -48.25
CA GLU A 13 29.05 -36.13 -47.43
C GLU A 13 28.40 -35.96 -46.05
N LEU A 14 27.06 -35.92 -45.99
CA LEU A 14 26.32 -35.90 -44.72
C LEU A 14 26.56 -37.18 -43.91
N ALA A 15 26.54 -38.34 -44.57
CA ALA A 15 26.81 -39.63 -43.93
C ALA A 15 28.24 -39.71 -43.39
N GLY A 16 29.24 -39.24 -44.15
CA GLY A 16 30.64 -39.23 -43.72
C GLY A 16 30.93 -38.24 -42.58
N VAL A 17 30.21 -37.12 -42.52
CA VAL A 17 30.27 -36.17 -41.39
C VAL A 17 29.57 -36.74 -40.16
N LEU A 18 28.42 -37.41 -40.32
CA LEU A 18 27.73 -38.09 -39.22
C LEU A 18 28.58 -39.22 -38.62
N ASP A 19 29.27 -40.00 -39.45
CA ASP A 19 30.08 -41.13 -38.99
C ASP A 19 31.32 -40.66 -38.21
N LYS A 20 31.97 -39.58 -38.67
CA LYS A 20 33.05 -38.91 -37.91
C LYS A 20 32.57 -38.30 -36.61
N LEU A 21 31.36 -37.71 -36.59
CA LEU A 21 30.75 -37.16 -35.39
C LEU A 21 30.42 -38.28 -34.39
N ASN A 22 29.87 -39.40 -34.88
CA ASN A 22 29.54 -40.57 -34.07
C ASN A 22 30.78 -41.17 -33.40
N HIS A 23 31.85 -41.39 -34.18
CA HIS A 23 33.12 -41.91 -33.64
C HIS A 23 33.78 -40.96 -32.63
N SER A 24 33.57 -39.65 -32.77
CA SER A 24 34.08 -38.63 -31.84
C SER A 24 33.26 -38.56 -30.54
N ILE A 25 31.97 -38.89 -30.59
CA ILE A 25 31.05 -38.85 -29.45
C ILE A 25 31.04 -40.18 -28.69
N GLU A 26 31.28 -41.31 -29.36
CA GLU A 26 31.26 -42.66 -28.78
C GLU A 26 32.00 -42.79 -27.42
N PRO A 27 33.26 -42.31 -27.26
CA PRO A 27 33.96 -42.43 -25.99
C PRO A 27 33.37 -41.56 -24.87
N TYR A 28 32.71 -40.46 -25.21
CA TYR A 28 32.13 -39.49 -24.26
C TYR A 28 30.61 -39.64 -24.10
N SER A 29 29.97 -40.52 -24.86
CA SER A 29 28.51 -40.70 -24.90
C SER A 29 27.89 -40.95 -23.52
N LYS A 30 28.56 -41.74 -22.67
CA LYS A 30 28.13 -42.00 -21.28
C LYS A 30 28.23 -40.76 -20.39
N THR A 31 29.30 -39.98 -20.50
CA THR A 31 29.46 -38.73 -19.74
C THR A 31 28.52 -37.64 -20.24
N ILE A 32 28.27 -37.58 -21.55
CA ILE A 32 27.28 -36.69 -22.16
C ILE A 32 25.87 -37.08 -21.69
N ALA A 33 25.52 -38.38 -21.71
CA ALA A 33 24.24 -38.86 -21.22
C ALA A 33 24.02 -38.54 -19.73
N LEU A 34 25.06 -38.70 -18.90
CA LEU A 34 25.02 -38.30 -17.50
C LEU A 34 24.84 -36.79 -17.34
N GLY A 35 25.56 -35.99 -18.12
CA GLY A 35 25.45 -34.53 -18.13
C GLY A 35 24.06 -34.05 -18.56
N VAL A 36 23.49 -34.65 -19.60
CA VAL A 36 22.13 -34.37 -20.08
C VAL A 36 21.10 -34.77 -19.02
N ALA A 37 21.25 -35.95 -18.38
CA ALA A 37 20.37 -36.36 -17.30
C ALA A 37 20.43 -35.41 -16.09
N ALA A 38 21.63 -35.00 -15.68
CA ALA A 38 21.81 -34.01 -14.61
C ALA A 38 21.21 -32.65 -14.99
N PHE A 39 21.35 -32.22 -16.24
CA PHE A 39 20.73 -31.00 -16.76
C PHE A 39 19.20 -31.07 -16.70
N PHE A 40 18.59 -32.18 -17.12
CA PHE A 40 17.13 -32.36 -17.03
C PHE A 40 16.64 -32.28 -15.57
N VAL A 41 17.34 -32.92 -14.63
CA VAL A 41 17.00 -32.83 -13.20
C VAL A 41 17.12 -31.40 -12.69
N ALA A 42 18.17 -30.67 -13.08
CA ALA A 42 18.34 -29.27 -12.71
C ALA A 42 17.23 -28.37 -13.27
N VAL A 43 16.82 -28.57 -14.53
CA VAL A 43 15.72 -27.83 -15.17
C VAL A 43 14.39 -28.12 -14.48
N LEU A 44 14.09 -29.38 -14.16
CA LEU A 44 12.86 -29.75 -13.42
C LEU A 44 12.85 -29.14 -12.01
N GLY A 45 14.00 -29.20 -11.30
CA GLY A 45 14.15 -28.58 -9.99
C GLY A 45 13.96 -27.07 -10.03
N TYR A 46 14.55 -26.39 -11.03
CA TYR A 46 14.34 -24.96 -11.25
C TYR A 46 12.87 -24.64 -11.60
N GLY A 47 12.23 -25.48 -12.43
CA GLY A 47 10.82 -25.34 -12.79
C GLY A 47 9.91 -25.34 -11.56
N VAL A 48 10.02 -26.33 -10.67
CA VAL A 48 9.23 -26.42 -9.43
C VAL A 48 9.52 -25.27 -8.46
N TYR A 49 10.79 -24.90 -8.31
CA TYR A 49 11.18 -23.75 -7.47
C TYR A 49 10.61 -22.44 -8.03
N SER A 50 10.62 -22.26 -9.35
CA SER A 50 10.08 -21.08 -10.00
C SER A 50 8.54 -21.03 -9.97
N SER A 51 7.87 -22.19 -10.09
CA SER A 51 6.40 -22.26 -10.08
C SER A 51 5.85 -21.92 -8.70
N THR A 52 6.39 -22.52 -7.63
CA THR A 52 5.97 -22.22 -6.25
C THR A 52 6.14 -20.75 -5.86
N ARG A 53 7.18 -20.08 -6.38
CA ARG A 53 7.37 -18.64 -6.17
C ARG A 53 6.37 -17.78 -6.97
N SER A 54 5.96 -18.24 -8.15
CA SER A 54 4.96 -17.57 -8.98
C SER A 54 3.58 -17.68 -8.35
N ASP A 55 3.20 -18.87 -7.89
CA ASP A 55 1.90 -19.16 -7.29
C ASP A 55 1.69 -18.29 -6.03
N ASN A 56 2.68 -18.27 -5.13
CA ASN A 56 2.63 -17.45 -3.91
C ASN A 56 2.49 -15.94 -4.18
N ARG A 57 2.98 -15.42 -5.31
CA ARG A 57 2.85 -14.00 -5.65
C ARG A 57 1.46 -13.65 -6.16
N SER A 58 0.90 -14.54 -6.99
CA SER A 58 -0.46 -14.38 -7.52
C SER A 58 -1.49 -14.41 -6.40
N ASP A 59 -1.42 -15.42 -5.53
CA ASP A 59 -2.35 -15.57 -4.41
C ASP A 59 -2.27 -14.40 -3.43
N ALA A 60 -1.05 -13.98 -3.07
CA ALA A 60 -0.85 -12.83 -2.18
C ALA A 60 -1.45 -11.53 -2.75
N THR A 61 -1.33 -11.32 -4.07
CA THR A 61 -1.87 -10.13 -4.72
C THR A 61 -3.40 -10.16 -4.78
N LEU A 62 -3.99 -11.33 -5.06
CA LEU A 62 -5.45 -11.49 -5.06
C LEU A 62 -6.05 -11.26 -3.67
N GLN A 63 -5.45 -11.85 -2.63
CA GLN A 63 -5.89 -11.64 -1.25
C GLN A 63 -5.71 -10.19 -0.81
N LEU A 64 -4.61 -9.53 -1.21
CA LEU A 64 -4.41 -8.11 -0.93
C LEU A 64 -5.52 -7.25 -1.54
N ILE A 65 -5.91 -7.51 -2.79
CA ILE A 65 -6.98 -6.75 -3.45
C ILE A 65 -8.28 -6.88 -2.64
N ASP A 66 -8.67 -8.09 -2.27
CA ASP A 66 -9.88 -8.34 -1.48
C ASP A 66 -9.82 -7.65 -0.11
N ALA A 67 -8.75 -7.86 0.66
CA ALA A 67 -8.57 -7.26 1.98
C ALA A 67 -8.45 -5.73 1.95
N SER A 68 -7.88 -5.16 0.87
CA SER A 68 -7.78 -3.71 0.71
C SER A 68 -9.12 -3.04 0.44
N ILE A 69 -10.07 -3.77 -0.16
CA ILE A 69 -11.43 -3.26 -0.43
C ILE A 69 -12.27 -3.31 0.86
N THR A 70 -12.16 -4.40 1.62
CA THR A 70 -12.89 -4.53 2.89
C THR A 70 -12.30 -3.68 4.00
N GLY A 71 -11.01 -3.36 3.90
CA GLY A 71 -10.31 -2.58 4.91
C GLY A 71 -10.04 -3.36 6.20
N ASP A 72 -10.09 -4.69 6.14
CA ASP A 72 -9.88 -5.59 7.28
C ASP A 72 -8.39 -5.68 7.66
N THR A 73 -8.05 -5.09 8.80
CA THR A 73 -6.68 -5.00 9.31
C THR A 73 -6.11 -6.36 9.68
N GLU A 74 -6.92 -7.30 10.16
CA GLU A 74 -6.47 -8.66 10.52
C GLU A 74 -6.14 -9.47 9.27
N SER A 75 -6.97 -9.37 8.23
CA SER A 75 -6.70 -9.98 6.93
C SER A 75 -5.43 -9.42 6.31
N LEU A 76 -5.22 -8.10 6.36
CA LEU A 76 -4.00 -7.46 5.86
C LEU A 76 -2.75 -7.93 6.64
N ALA A 77 -2.82 -8.03 7.97
CA ALA A 77 -1.73 -8.56 8.79
C ALA A 77 -1.44 -10.04 8.45
N THR A 78 -2.48 -10.83 8.21
CA THR A 78 -2.37 -12.24 7.83
C THR A 78 -1.67 -12.42 6.49
N ILE A 79 -2.00 -11.61 5.48
CA ILE A 79 -1.34 -11.63 4.17
C ILE A 79 0.16 -11.34 4.31
N ALA A 80 0.52 -10.33 5.10
CA ALA A 80 1.92 -10.00 5.34
C ALA A 80 2.69 -11.15 6.00
N ALA A 81 2.07 -11.84 6.97
CA ALA A 81 2.67 -12.97 7.68
C ALA A 81 2.78 -14.23 6.80
N GLN A 82 1.80 -14.50 5.94
CA GLN A 82 1.79 -15.67 5.06
C GLN A 82 2.75 -15.51 3.86
N TYR A 83 2.89 -14.28 3.35
CA TYR A 83 3.65 -14.01 2.13
C TYR A 83 4.82 -13.01 2.33
N PRO A 84 5.69 -13.16 3.36
CA PRO A 84 6.64 -12.13 3.80
C PRO A 84 7.73 -11.75 2.78
N LYS A 85 7.86 -12.51 1.69
CA LYS A 85 8.86 -12.28 0.61
C LYS A 85 8.23 -11.73 -0.67
N THR A 86 7.01 -11.20 -0.59
CA THR A 86 6.26 -10.65 -1.72
C THR A 86 6.08 -9.14 -1.55
N SER A 87 5.91 -8.42 -2.65
CA SER A 87 5.53 -6.99 -2.61
C SER A 87 4.16 -6.80 -1.95
N ALA A 88 3.25 -7.76 -2.16
CA ALA A 88 1.92 -7.74 -1.56
C ALA A 88 1.97 -7.70 -0.03
N ALA A 89 2.95 -8.33 0.62
CA ALA A 89 3.13 -8.22 2.07
C ALA A 89 3.47 -6.80 2.53
N ALA A 90 4.35 -6.09 1.80
CA ALA A 90 4.69 -4.70 2.13
C ALA A 90 3.49 -3.77 1.92
N TRP A 91 2.74 -3.96 0.84
CA TRP A 91 1.50 -3.23 0.58
C TRP A 91 0.41 -3.54 1.62
N ALA A 92 0.29 -4.79 2.05
CA ALA A 92 -0.66 -5.18 3.09
C ALA A 92 -0.37 -4.44 4.40
N ARG A 93 0.91 -4.34 4.80
CA ARG A 93 1.34 -3.55 5.96
C ARG A 93 1.07 -2.06 5.79
N LEU A 94 1.34 -1.49 4.61
CA LEU A 94 1.05 -0.09 4.33
C LEU A 94 -0.46 0.22 4.46
N TYR A 95 -1.31 -0.63 3.89
CA TYR A 95 -2.77 -0.48 4.00
C TYR A 95 -3.27 -0.73 5.41
N GLN A 96 -2.71 -1.73 6.12
CA GLN A 96 -3.03 -1.97 7.52
C GLN A 96 -2.78 -0.71 8.35
N GLY A 97 -1.61 -0.08 8.17
CA GLY A 97 -1.27 1.17 8.85
C GLY A 97 -2.23 2.31 8.51
N GLY A 98 -2.60 2.46 7.23
CA GLY A 98 -3.59 3.46 6.82
C GLY A 98 -4.98 3.25 7.44
N GLN A 99 -5.45 2.01 7.52
CA GLN A 99 -6.73 1.69 8.13
C GLN A 99 -6.73 1.94 9.64
N GLN A 100 -5.68 1.48 10.34
CA GLN A 100 -5.52 1.70 11.78
C GLN A 100 -5.37 3.18 12.11
N MET A 101 -4.64 3.94 11.29
CA MET A 101 -4.53 5.39 11.41
C MET A 101 -5.90 6.08 11.27
N GLY A 102 -6.69 5.70 10.26
CA GLY A 102 -8.04 6.26 10.06
C GLY A 102 -8.99 5.96 11.23
N LEU A 103 -8.93 4.74 11.78
CA LEU A 103 -9.66 4.36 12.99
C LEU A 103 -9.18 5.17 14.20
N GLY A 104 -7.86 5.26 14.42
CA GLY A 104 -7.27 6.02 15.51
C GLY A 104 -7.65 7.49 15.48
N PHE A 105 -7.63 8.13 14.31
CA PHE A 105 -8.07 9.53 14.14
C PHE A 105 -9.55 9.73 14.47
N SER A 106 -10.39 8.74 14.15
CA SER A 106 -11.81 8.80 14.50
C SER A 106 -12.00 8.65 16.01
N SER A 107 -11.23 7.76 16.64
CA SER A 107 -11.29 7.50 18.08
C SER A 107 -10.73 8.66 18.93
N LEU A 108 -9.90 9.56 18.38
CA LEU A 108 -9.42 10.75 19.11
C LEU A 108 -10.56 11.61 19.68
N TYR A 109 -11.73 11.55 19.06
CA TYR A 109 -12.91 12.32 19.46
C TYR A 109 -13.87 11.57 20.39
N THR A 110 -13.54 10.34 20.79
CA THR A 110 -14.41 9.51 21.64
C THR A 110 -13.67 8.77 22.74
N SER A 111 -12.44 8.34 22.50
CA SER A 111 -11.60 7.57 23.43
C SER A 111 -10.13 7.74 23.07
N ARG A 112 -9.41 8.55 23.86
CA ARG A 112 -7.99 8.81 23.62
C ARG A 112 -7.11 7.58 23.81
N ASP A 113 -7.43 6.73 24.78
CA ASP A 113 -6.67 5.50 25.04
C ASP A 113 -6.78 4.49 23.86
N GLU A 114 -7.99 4.37 23.30
CA GLU A 114 -8.22 3.54 22.12
C GLU A 114 -7.51 4.14 20.89
N ALA A 115 -7.59 5.47 20.72
CA ALA A 115 -6.90 6.16 19.65
C ALA A 115 -5.39 5.91 19.71
N GLU A 116 -4.76 6.03 20.88
CA GLU A 116 -3.32 5.79 21.02
C GLU A 116 -2.93 4.35 20.68
N THR A 117 -3.74 3.37 21.10
CA THR A 117 -3.50 1.95 20.76
C THR A 117 -3.54 1.74 19.25
N LEU A 118 -4.57 2.27 18.57
CA LEU A 118 -4.73 2.17 17.12
C LEU A 118 -3.61 2.89 16.36
N LEU A 119 -3.18 4.06 16.86
CA LEU A 119 -2.09 4.82 16.26
C LEU A 119 -0.73 4.14 16.44
N ASP A 120 -0.48 3.48 17.58
CA ASP A 120 0.72 2.66 17.79
C ASP A 120 0.75 1.47 16.83
N ASP A 121 -0.36 0.76 16.69
CA ASP A 121 -0.45 -0.34 15.73
C ASP A 121 -0.19 0.16 14.29
N ALA A 122 -0.71 1.34 13.94
CA ALA A 122 -0.48 1.96 12.64
C ALA A 122 1.01 2.30 12.41
N VAL A 123 1.70 2.84 13.43
CA VAL A 123 3.14 3.11 13.39
C VAL A 123 3.92 1.82 13.13
N ASP A 124 3.59 0.74 13.84
CA ASP A 124 4.25 -0.55 13.67
C ASP A 124 4.02 -1.15 12.29
N ALA A 125 2.81 -1.02 11.75
CA ALA A 125 2.49 -1.46 10.39
C ALA A 125 3.26 -0.66 9.33
N TYR A 126 3.36 0.67 9.45
CA TYR A 126 4.14 1.49 8.53
C TYR A 126 5.64 1.16 8.56
N LYS A 127 6.21 0.98 9.76
CA LYS A 127 7.62 0.58 9.91
C LYS A 127 7.88 -0.77 9.24
N GLN A 128 7.00 -1.76 9.47
CA GLN A 128 7.12 -3.07 8.82
C GLN A 128 6.97 -2.99 7.30
N ALA A 129 6.11 -2.12 6.78
CA ALA A 129 5.99 -1.90 5.33
C ALA A 129 7.33 -1.43 4.73
N MET A 130 8.01 -0.50 5.42
CA MET A 130 9.32 0.01 5.01
C MET A 130 10.43 -1.03 5.15
N GLU A 131 10.38 -1.91 6.16
CA GLU A 131 11.34 -3.01 6.30
C GLU A 131 11.19 -4.07 5.19
N LEU A 132 9.96 -4.33 4.75
CA LEU A 132 9.65 -5.35 3.75
C LEU A 132 9.98 -4.90 2.32
N SER A 133 10.04 -3.60 2.05
CA SER A 133 10.23 -3.08 0.69
C SER A 133 10.93 -1.73 0.64
N ASN A 134 11.90 -1.60 -0.26
CA ASN A 134 12.53 -0.32 -0.63
C ASN A 134 11.80 0.39 -1.79
N ASP A 135 10.57 -0.01 -2.11
CA ASP A 135 9.76 0.65 -3.12
C ASP A 135 9.47 2.10 -2.72
N ALA A 136 9.73 3.04 -3.63
CA ALA A 136 9.64 4.47 -3.34
C ALA A 136 8.22 4.89 -2.92
N MET A 137 7.19 4.27 -3.47
CA MET A 137 5.81 4.60 -3.12
C MET A 137 5.47 4.13 -1.71
N ILE A 138 5.93 2.94 -1.32
CA ILE A 138 5.73 2.43 0.04
C ILE A 138 6.49 3.28 1.06
N GLN A 139 7.76 3.58 0.81
CA GLN A 139 8.61 4.38 1.71
C GLN A 139 8.03 5.79 1.91
N SER A 140 7.71 6.47 0.81
CA SER A 140 7.13 7.82 0.83
C SER A 140 5.80 7.88 1.59
N ARG A 141 4.87 6.96 1.29
CA ARG A 141 3.56 6.94 1.95
C ARG A 141 3.61 6.52 3.40
N ALA A 142 4.52 5.62 3.77
CA ALA A 142 4.72 5.23 5.16
C ALA A 142 5.25 6.41 5.98
N HIS A 143 6.29 7.10 5.51
CA HIS A 143 6.79 8.33 6.14
C HIS A 143 5.69 9.41 6.24
N TYR A 144 4.89 9.61 5.19
CA TYR A 144 3.78 10.56 5.22
C TYR A 144 2.74 10.18 6.29
N GLY A 145 2.35 8.91 6.39
CA GLY A 145 1.43 8.42 7.41
C GLY A 145 1.98 8.57 8.83
N LEU A 146 3.26 8.24 9.04
CA LEU A 146 3.94 8.45 10.33
C LEU A 146 3.94 9.94 10.74
N ALA A 147 4.15 10.84 9.77
CA ALA A 147 4.09 12.28 10.03
C ALA A 147 2.69 12.72 10.48
N GLN A 148 1.62 12.22 9.85
CA GLN A 148 0.24 12.51 10.24
C GLN A 148 -0.08 11.97 11.64
N ILE A 149 0.43 10.78 12.00
CA ILE A 149 0.27 10.23 13.35
C ILE A 149 0.98 11.12 14.37
N ALA A 150 2.21 11.57 14.08
CA ALA A 150 2.93 12.50 14.94
C ALA A 150 2.21 13.85 15.09
N GLU A 151 1.60 14.39 14.02
CA GLU A 151 0.72 15.57 14.12
C GLU A 151 -0.44 15.33 15.09
N ALA A 152 -1.12 14.20 14.95
CA ALA A 152 -2.26 13.85 15.80
C ALA A 152 -1.90 13.68 17.28
N ARG A 153 -0.63 13.36 17.57
CA ARG A 153 -0.03 13.30 18.91
C ARG A 153 0.53 14.65 19.40
N GLY A 154 0.52 15.67 18.55
CA GLY A 154 1.07 16.99 18.87
C GLY A 154 2.61 17.06 18.82
N ASN A 155 3.26 16.00 18.34
CA ASN A 155 4.72 15.92 18.19
C ASN A 155 5.15 16.60 16.88
N VAL A 156 5.15 17.94 16.88
CA VAL A 156 5.41 18.73 15.67
C VAL A 156 6.81 18.49 15.09
N GLU A 157 7.82 18.35 15.94
CA GLU A 157 9.19 18.10 15.49
C GLU A 157 9.32 16.76 14.76
N GLU A 158 8.73 15.70 15.30
CA GLU A 158 8.70 14.37 14.69
C GLU A 158 7.90 14.37 13.39
N ALA A 159 6.75 15.05 13.38
CA ALA A 159 5.94 15.19 12.17
C ALA A 159 6.72 15.86 11.02
N VAL A 160 7.44 16.95 11.31
CA VAL A 160 8.28 17.63 10.31
C VAL A 160 9.37 16.69 9.79
N GLN A 161 10.04 15.95 10.67
CA GLN A 161 11.08 15.00 10.29
C GLN A 161 10.56 13.93 9.32
N GLU A 162 9.39 13.35 9.61
CA GLU A 162 8.80 12.30 8.79
C GLU A 162 8.28 12.84 7.44
N TYR A 163 7.71 14.05 7.39
CA TYR A 163 7.40 14.69 6.11
C TYR A 163 8.65 14.99 5.28
N GLU A 164 9.74 15.43 5.91
CA GLU A 164 11.01 15.61 5.23
C GLU A 164 11.57 14.30 4.67
N ALA A 165 11.42 13.20 5.42
CA ALA A 165 11.77 11.86 4.93
C ALA A 165 10.91 11.46 3.72
N ALA A 166 9.58 11.70 3.76
CA ALA A 166 8.70 11.44 2.62
C ALA A 166 9.10 12.26 1.38
N MET A 167 9.45 13.55 1.55
CA MET A 167 9.96 14.39 0.46
C MET A 167 11.29 13.86 -0.10
N ALA A 168 12.19 13.39 0.76
CA ALA A 168 13.51 12.89 0.37
C ALA A 168 13.43 11.60 -0.45
N VAL A 169 12.41 10.75 -0.21
CA VAL A 169 12.14 9.56 -1.04
C VAL A 169 11.82 9.95 -2.49
N GLY A 170 11.11 11.06 -2.69
CA GLY A 170 10.85 11.62 -4.01
C GLY A 170 9.91 10.80 -4.90
N GLU A 171 8.87 10.17 -4.32
CA GLU A 171 7.87 9.36 -5.05
C GLU A 171 7.24 10.13 -6.22
N SER A 172 6.82 11.38 -5.98
CA SER A 172 6.21 12.23 -6.99
C SER A 172 6.29 13.71 -6.61
N ALA A 173 6.23 14.60 -7.60
CA ALA A 173 6.19 16.04 -7.36
C ALA A 173 4.96 16.48 -6.54
N ALA A 174 3.82 15.80 -6.72
CA ALA A 174 2.60 16.08 -5.96
C ALA A 174 2.78 15.74 -4.48
N MET A 175 3.37 14.58 -4.16
CA MET A 175 3.65 14.19 -2.78
C MET A 175 4.63 15.14 -2.11
N ILE A 176 5.70 15.53 -2.82
CA ILE A 176 6.70 16.48 -2.29
C ILE A 176 6.03 17.82 -1.95
N GLU A 177 5.21 18.35 -2.86
CA GLU A 177 4.55 19.65 -2.64
C GLU A 177 3.53 19.58 -1.51
N GLU A 178 2.79 18.47 -1.37
CA GLU A 178 1.86 18.25 -0.27
C GLU A 178 2.60 18.20 1.08
N ALA A 179 3.65 17.38 1.20
CA ALA A 179 4.45 17.28 2.41
C ALA A 179 5.11 18.62 2.78
N LYS A 180 5.64 19.35 1.79
CA LYS A 180 6.19 20.69 1.98
C LYS A 180 5.14 21.70 2.47
N THR A 181 3.94 21.64 1.92
CA THR A 181 2.81 22.49 2.34
C THR A 181 2.43 22.19 3.79
N ARG A 182 2.41 20.91 4.18
CA ARG A 182 2.18 20.49 5.57
C ARG A 182 3.25 20.99 6.52
N VAL A 183 4.53 20.83 6.19
CA VAL A 183 5.66 21.37 7.00
C VAL A 183 5.54 22.89 7.19
N ALA A 184 5.18 23.63 6.13
CA ALA A 184 4.98 25.07 6.22
C ALA A 184 3.81 25.45 7.14
N SER A 185 2.71 24.69 7.09
CA SER A 185 1.55 24.87 7.97
C SER A 185 1.91 24.62 9.44
N LEU A 186 2.58 23.50 9.73
CA LEU A 186 3.02 23.11 11.08
C LEU A 186 4.04 24.09 11.69
N SER A 187 4.76 24.83 10.85
CA SER A 187 5.69 25.87 11.30
C SER A 187 4.97 27.12 11.82
N SER A 188 3.68 27.30 11.52
CA SER A 188 2.93 28.48 11.96
C SER A 188 2.66 28.45 13.47
N PRO A 189 2.72 29.60 14.18
CA PRO A 189 2.35 29.68 15.59
C PRO A 189 0.93 29.17 15.85
N GLN A 190 -0.01 29.48 14.95
CA GLN A 190 -1.41 29.09 15.07
C GLN A 190 -1.60 27.58 15.02
N ALA A 191 -0.88 26.86 14.15
CA ALA A 191 -0.93 25.40 14.10
C ALA A 191 -0.40 24.79 15.40
N LYS A 192 0.70 25.32 15.93
CA LYS A 192 1.28 24.85 17.20
C LYS A 192 0.36 25.10 18.38
N GLU A 193 -0.26 26.27 18.44
CA GLU A 193 -1.27 26.61 19.46
C GLU A 193 -2.47 25.67 19.37
N PHE A 194 -2.98 25.41 18.16
CA PHE A 194 -4.09 24.48 17.96
C PHE A 194 -3.74 23.05 18.39
N LEU A 195 -2.58 22.53 17.98
CA LEU A 195 -2.17 21.17 18.34
C LEU A 195 -1.96 21.03 19.85
N ALA A 196 -1.35 22.02 20.50
CA ALA A 196 -1.21 22.04 21.96
C ALA A 196 -2.58 22.04 22.66
N TRP A 197 -3.49 22.91 22.23
CA TRP A 197 -4.86 22.93 22.75
C TRP A 197 -5.57 21.59 22.54
N PHE A 198 -5.46 21.01 21.34
CA PHE A 198 -6.10 19.75 20.98
C PHE A 198 -5.59 18.57 21.81
N GLN A 199 -4.31 18.54 22.18
CA GLN A 199 -3.76 17.52 23.08
C GLN A 199 -4.33 17.60 24.49
N GLU A 200 -4.65 18.79 24.97
CA GLU A 200 -5.20 19.00 26.31
C GLU A 200 -6.71 18.70 26.39
N GLN A 201 -7.40 18.61 25.25
CA GLN A 201 -8.83 18.37 25.24
C GLN A 201 -9.17 16.89 25.47
N ASP A 202 -10.18 16.68 26.32
CA ASP A 202 -10.88 15.41 26.46
C ASP A 202 -12.21 15.48 25.71
N PHE A 203 -12.34 14.64 24.69
CA PHE A 203 -13.53 14.53 23.85
C PHE A 203 -14.40 13.32 24.21
N SER A 204 -14.09 12.63 25.31
CA SER A 204 -14.84 11.44 25.73
C SER A 204 -16.33 11.79 25.94
N PRO A 205 -17.27 11.00 25.39
CA PRO A 205 -18.69 11.24 25.58
C PRO A 205 -19.04 11.29 27.07
N ALA A 206 -19.94 12.19 27.44
CA ALA A 206 -20.46 12.22 28.80
C ALA A 206 -21.08 10.86 29.15
N GLU A 207 -20.78 10.38 30.35
CA GLU A 207 -21.35 9.15 30.92
C GLU A 207 -22.89 9.15 30.77
N PRO A 208 -23.48 8.20 30.01
CA PRO A 208 -24.92 8.16 29.79
C PRO A 208 -25.74 7.90 31.06
N SER A 209 -25.06 7.53 32.15
CA SER A 209 -25.62 7.36 33.49
C SER A 209 -25.88 8.67 34.22
N MET A 210 -25.35 9.79 33.71
CA MET A 210 -25.55 11.12 34.30
C MET A 210 -26.68 11.85 33.55
N PRO A 211 -27.73 12.32 34.24
CA PRO A 211 -28.79 13.10 33.58
C PRO A 211 -28.16 14.34 32.93
N PRO A 212 -28.66 14.78 31.75
CA PRO A 212 -28.10 15.92 31.06
C PRO A 212 -28.06 17.10 32.01
N SER A 213 -26.86 17.58 32.32
CA SER A 213 -26.69 18.78 33.12
C SER A 213 -27.17 19.96 32.28
N LEU A 214 -28.39 20.42 32.54
CA LEU A 214 -28.86 21.71 32.05
C LEU A 214 -27.86 22.77 32.54
N PRO A 215 -27.41 23.70 31.67
CA PRO A 215 -26.66 24.87 32.12
C PRO A 215 -27.42 25.50 33.29
N GLY A 216 -26.69 25.85 34.34
CA GLY A 216 -27.31 26.38 35.56
C GLY A 216 -28.17 27.58 35.20
N ALA A 217 -29.31 27.76 35.86
CA ALA A 217 -30.26 28.85 35.58
C ALA A 217 -29.68 30.28 35.66
N GLY A 218 -28.40 30.43 36.05
CA GLY A 218 -27.64 31.69 36.02
C GLY A 218 -26.79 31.94 34.76
N GLU A 219 -26.72 30.98 33.83
CA GLU A 219 -26.03 31.13 32.53
C GLU A 219 -26.99 31.39 31.37
N LEU A 220 -28.30 31.27 31.62
CA LEU A 220 -29.31 31.72 30.68
C LEU A 220 -29.34 33.26 30.72
N PRO A 221 -29.19 33.95 29.57
CA PRO A 221 -29.46 35.38 29.51
C PRO A 221 -30.90 35.62 29.99
N ASP A 222 -31.11 36.71 30.74
CA ASP A 222 -32.46 37.11 31.12
C ASP A 222 -33.35 37.12 29.88
N LEU A 223 -34.51 36.46 29.99
CA LEU A 223 -35.52 36.44 28.94
C LEU A 223 -35.75 37.90 28.49
N PRO A 224 -35.59 38.24 27.20
CA PRO A 224 -36.02 39.54 26.73
C PRO A 224 -37.51 39.67 27.04
N ASP A 225 -37.91 40.87 27.47
CA ASP A 225 -39.31 41.20 27.74
C ASP A 225 -40.07 41.13 26.41
N LEU A 226 -40.54 39.94 26.08
CA LEU A 226 -41.38 39.66 24.94
C LEU A 226 -42.79 40.07 25.35
N ASP A 227 -43.09 41.37 25.20
CA ASP A 227 -44.45 41.90 25.26
C ASP A 227 -45.21 41.38 24.03
N LEU A 228 -45.54 40.09 24.07
CA LEU A 228 -46.33 39.44 23.04
C LEU A 228 -47.75 40.00 23.16
N PRO A 229 -48.30 40.62 22.10
CA PRO A 229 -49.69 41.02 22.12
C PRO A 229 -50.56 39.78 22.40
N PRO A 230 -51.69 39.92 23.11
CA PRO A 230 -52.58 38.81 23.37
C PRO A 230 -52.93 38.13 22.04
N LEU A 231 -52.48 36.89 21.90
CA LEU A 231 -52.90 36.03 20.81
C LEU A 231 -54.37 35.71 21.06
N ASP A 232 -55.23 36.39 20.32
CA ASP A 232 -56.67 36.15 20.30
C ASP A 232 -56.91 34.80 19.61
N PHE A 233 -56.77 33.72 20.38
CA PHE A 233 -57.23 32.41 19.98
C PHE A 233 -58.74 32.38 20.21
N PRO A 234 -59.57 32.14 19.16
CA PRO A 234 -60.99 31.95 19.35
C PRO A 234 -61.23 30.61 20.06
N MET A 235 -61.21 30.63 21.38
CA MET A 235 -61.79 29.61 22.24
C MET A 235 -63.15 30.14 22.71
N ASP A 236 -64.13 30.10 21.82
CA ASP A 236 -65.52 30.06 22.24
C ASP A 236 -65.87 28.60 22.57
N ASP A 237 -66.42 28.45 23.78
CA ASP A 237 -67.07 27.26 24.33
C ASP A 237 -66.19 26.07 24.77
N ALA A 238 -65.79 26.09 26.04
CA ALA A 238 -66.27 25.08 27.00
C ALA A 238 -65.82 25.41 28.43
N THR A 239 -66.82 25.55 29.28
CA THR A 239 -66.83 25.83 30.71
C THR A 239 -66.15 24.78 31.58
N GLU A 240 -65.68 25.24 32.76
CA GLU A 240 -65.28 24.45 33.92
C GLU A 240 -66.23 23.29 34.27
N ALA A 241 -65.68 22.12 34.59
CA ALA A 241 -66.01 21.36 35.80
C ALA A 241 -65.06 20.17 35.98
N ASP A 242 -64.54 20.09 37.20
CA ASP A 242 -63.72 19.02 37.77
C ASP A 242 -64.56 17.77 38.10
N ALA A 243 -63.85 16.64 38.30
CA ALA A 243 -64.22 15.41 39.01
C ALA A 243 -64.68 14.15 38.23
N GLU A 244 -63.82 13.13 38.38
CA GLU A 244 -64.05 11.68 38.58
C GLU A 244 -64.60 10.76 37.47
N VAL A 245 -63.68 9.92 36.99
CA VAL A 245 -63.72 8.44 36.83
C VAL A 245 -65.09 7.77 36.67
N THR A 246 -65.34 7.13 35.51
CA THR A 246 -65.60 5.66 35.42
C THR A 246 -65.57 5.13 33.98
N GLU A 247 -65.15 3.86 33.87
CA GLU A 247 -65.37 2.79 32.86
C GLU A 247 -66.53 3.03 31.85
N GLU A 248 -66.53 2.53 30.60
CA GLU A 248 -66.16 1.21 30.08
C GLU A 248 -66.23 1.22 28.52
N ALA A 249 -65.37 0.43 27.87
CA ALA A 249 -65.47 -0.37 26.61
C ALA A 249 -66.30 0.15 25.37
N GLU A 250 -65.95 -0.08 24.09
CA GLU A 250 -65.36 -1.26 23.42
C GLU A 250 -64.68 -0.89 22.07
N ALA A 251 -63.71 -1.74 21.70
CA ALA A 251 -63.34 -2.26 20.36
C ALA A 251 -63.03 -1.27 19.20
N THR A 252 -61.89 -1.38 18.52
CA THR A 252 -61.61 -2.49 17.58
C THR A 252 -60.09 -2.66 17.36
N GLU A 253 -59.63 -3.91 17.41
CA GLU A 253 -58.24 -4.37 17.33
C GLU A 253 -57.72 -4.47 15.87
N GLU A 254 -56.43 -4.19 15.66
CA GLU A 254 -55.63 -4.72 14.54
C GLU A 254 -54.60 -5.72 15.11
N PRO A 255 -54.53 -6.97 14.61
CA PRO A 255 -53.56 -7.94 15.10
C PRO A 255 -52.28 -7.99 14.23
N ALA A 256 -51.18 -8.22 14.94
CA ALA A 256 -49.92 -8.70 14.42
C ALA A 256 -50.06 -10.06 13.70
N MET A 257 -49.22 -10.30 12.68
CA MET A 257 -49.08 -11.61 12.05
C MET A 257 -47.64 -12.11 12.22
N THR A 258 -47.55 -13.31 12.81
CA THR A 258 -46.40 -14.21 12.83
C THR A 258 -46.90 -15.54 12.26
N GLU A 259 -46.18 -16.16 11.32
CA GLU A 259 -46.13 -17.62 11.01
C GLU A 259 -45.23 -17.77 9.76
N GLU A 260 -44.14 -18.53 9.76
CA GLU A 260 -43.94 -19.99 9.81
C GLU A 260 -44.37 -20.78 8.55
N VAL A 261 -43.33 -21.17 7.79
CA VAL A 261 -43.06 -22.36 6.96
C VAL A 261 -44.20 -23.37 6.63
N ALA A 262 -44.36 -23.73 5.34
CA ALA A 262 -44.34 -25.12 4.81
C ALA A 262 -44.62 -25.24 3.28
N GLU A 263 -43.71 -25.94 2.60
CA GLU A 263 -43.77 -26.81 1.39
C GLU A 263 -45.12 -27.07 0.65
N THR A 264 -45.11 -27.04 -0.70
CA THR A 264 -45.00 -28.24 -1.59
C THR A 264 -45.32 -27.95 -3.09
N GLU A 265 -44.46 -28.52 -3.95
CA GLU A 265 -44.70 -29.20 -5.26
C GLU A 265 -45.42 -28.59 -6.50
N ALA A 266 -44.64 -28.51 -7.59
CA ALA A 266 -44.78 -29.21 -8.90
C ALA A 266 -45.59 -28.64 -10.10
N ALA A 267 -45.04 -29.00 -11.29
CA ALA A 267 -45.54 -28.99 -12.70
C ALA A 267 -45.26 -27.72 -13.55
N ALA A 268 -44.36 -27.79 -14.56
CA ALA A 268 -44.57 -28.15 -16.01
C ALA A 268 -45.17 -26.94 -16.79
N GLU A 269 -44.82 -26.50 -18.00
CA GLU A 269 -44.31 -27.00 -19.30
C GLU A 269 -43.50 -25.83 -19.96
N GLU A 270 -42.40 -26.01 -20.71
CA GLU A 270 -42.24 -26.34 -22.15
C GLU A 270 -42.89 -25.39 -23.19
N GLU A 271 -42.05 -24.98 -24.16
CA GLU A 271 -42.28 -24.41 -25.51
C GLU A 271 -42.94 -23.02 -25.72
N ALA A 272 -42.22 -22.10 -26.39
CA ALA A 272 -42.35 -21.86 -27.84
C ALA A 272 -41.92 -20.45 -28.31
N ALA A 273 -41.38 -20.43 -29.54
CA ALA A 273 -41.37 -19.35 -30.55
C ALA A 273 -40.29 -18.24 -30.42
N GLU A 274 -39.29 -18.23 -31.32
CA GLU A 274 -39.27 -17.52 -32.64
C GLU A 274 -39.15 -15.99 -32.46
N GLU A 275 -38.39 -15.18 -33.20
CA GLU A 275 -37.54 -15.28 -34.39
C GLU A 275 -36.89 -13.87 -34.48
N ALA A 276 -35.66 -13.74 -34.99
CA ALA A 276 -35.22 -12.68 -35.92
C ALA A 276 -33.70 -12.44 -35.87
N ALA A 277 -33.13 -12.49 -37.06
CA ALA A 277 -31.74 -12.45 -37.44
C ALA A 277 -31.01 -11.11 -37.24
N SER A 278 -29.68 -11.18 -37.11
CA SER A 278 -28.79 -10.51 -38.05
C SER A 278 -27.44 -11.23 -38.10
N GLU A 279 -27.23 -11.88 -39.23
CA GLU A 279 -25.97 -12.40 -39.76
C GLU A 279 -25.23 -11.23 -40.41
N GLU A 280 -23.95 -10.99 -40.09
CA GLU A 280 -22.95 -10.65 -41.11
C GLU A 280 -21.53 -10.78 -40.54
N ALA A 281 -20.80 -11.74 -41.09
CA ALA A 281 -19.35 -11.87 -40.97
C ALA A 281 -18.73 -11.45 -42.30
N ALA A 282 -17.74 -10.56 -42.27
CA ALA A 282 -16.74 -10.42 -43.34
C ALA A 282 -15.53 -9.60 -42.84
N GLU A 283 -14.44 -10.30 -42.50
CA GLU A 283 -13.06 -9.87 -42.80
C GLU A 283 -12.75 -10.23 -44.28
N PRO A 284 -11.67 -9.75 -44.97
CA PRO A 284 -10.34 -9.40 -44.45
C PRO A 284 -9.58 -8.26 -45.18
N ALA A 285 -8.28 -8.19 -44.87
CA ALA A 285 -7.24 -7.19 -45.11
C ALA A 285 -6.76 -6.90 -46.56
N GLU A 286 -5.89 -5.87 -46.59
CA GLU A 286 -4.86 -5.43 -47.57
C GLU A 286 -5.23 -4.35 -48.60
N GLU A 287 -4.61 -3.16 -48.47
CA GLU A 287 -3.78 -2.61 -49.55
C GLU A 287 -2.75 -1.58 -49.04
N MET A 288 -1.51 -1.77 -49.50
CA MET A 288 -0.30 -1.01 -49.23
C MET A 288 0.15 -0.36 -50.55
N LYS A 289 0.46 0.95 -50.54
CA LYS A 289 1.23 1.81 -51.48
C LYS A 289 0.47 3.12 -51.67
N GLU A 290 1.02 4.28 -51.33
CA GLU A 290 2.16 4.99 -51.94
C GLU A 290 2.52 6.09 -50.91
N GLU A 291 3.78 6.40 -50.56
CA GLU A 291 4.72 7.16 -51.37
C GLU A 291 6.08 7.20 -50.64
N ALA A 292 7.16 7.09 -51.40
CA ALA A 292 8.54 7.08 -50.93
C ALA A 292 9.25 8.40 -51.26
N ALA A 293 10.19 8.76 -50.39
CA ALA A 293 11.46 9.43 -50.68
C ALA A 293 11.44 10.86 -51.28
N ALA A 294 11.84 11.82 -50.44
CA ALA A 294 12.73 12.92 -50.84
C ALA A 294 13.60 13.33 -49.64
N GLU A 295 14.76 12.68 -49.56
CA GLU A 295 15.96 13.14 -48.85
C GLU A 295 16.63 14.19 -49.76
N GLU A 296 16.89 15.40 -49.26
CA GLU A 296 18.09 16.23 -49.53
C GLU A 296 18.00 17.61 -48.84
N ALA A 297 19.16 18.05 -48.34
CA ALA A 297 19.55 19.40 -47.90
C ALA A 297 19.10 19.90 -46.51
N SER A 298 19.97 19.77 -45.51
CA SER A 298 20.74 20.93 -44.99
C SER A 298 21.67 20.53 -43.83
N THR A 299 22.96 20.45 -44.11
CA THR A 299 24.06 20.57 -43.14
C THR A 299 25.15 21.45 -43.77
N GLU A 300 25.34 22.66 -43.26
CA GLU A 300 26.60 23.43 -43.14
C GLU A 300 26.22 24.86 -42.68
N GLU A 301 26.59 25.30 -41.48
CA GLU A 301 27.76 26.14 -41.16
C GLU A 301 27.88 26.15 -39.62
N ALA A 302 29.02 26.14 -38.93
CA ALA A 302 30.40 26.41 -39.32
C ALA A 302 31.36 25.77 -38.29
N ALA A 303 32.45 25.19 -38.78
CA ALA A 303 33.66 24.94 -38.01
C ALA A 303 34.89 25.07 -38.92
N LYS A 304 35.77 26.00 -38.59
CA LYS A 304 37.22 26.10 -38.88
C LYS A 304 37.69 27.37 -38.14
N GLU A 305 38.82 27.41 -37.45
CA GLU A 305 40.19 27.06 -37.82
C GLU A 305 41.01 27.10 -36.51
N GLU A 306 41.80 26.07 -36.20
CA GLU A 306 43.26 25.94 -36.40
C GLU A 306 44.10 26.23 -35.15
N VAL A 307 44.95 25.24 -34.83
CA VAL A 307 46.13 25.29 -33.95
C VAL A 307 47.34 25.63 -34.85
N PRO A 308 48.48 26.17 -34.35
CA PRO A 308 49.54 25.26 -33.87
C PRO A 308 50.54 25.80 -32.80
N ALA A 309 51.09 24.82 -32.06
CA ALA A 309 52.51 24.57 -31.69
C ALA A 309 53.25 25.27 -30.51
N GLU A 310 53.83 24.36 -29.68
CA GLU A 310 55.13 24.33 -28.92
C GLU A 310 55.48 25.49 -27.96
N GLU A 311 56.06 25.30 -26.76
CA GLU A 311 57.24 24.49 -26.38
C GLU A 311 57.37 24.39 -24.83
N THR A 312 57.81 23.22 -24.32
CA THR A 312 58.78 22.92 -23.21
C THR A 312 58.69 23.60 -21.81
N VAL A 313 59.09 23.07 -20.62
CA VAL A 313 59.68 21.84 -20.01
C VAL A 313 59.65 22.03 -18.46
N GLU A 314 59.98 20.97 -17.69
CA GLU A 314 60.26 20.87 -16.21
C GLU A 314 59.05 20.41 -15.36
N ALA A 315 58.91 19.17 -14.87
CA ALA A 315 59.80 18.22 -14.18
C ALA A 315 60.37 18.76 -12.86
N GLU A 316 59.84 18.28 -11.73
CA GLU A 316 60.63 17.73 -10.61
C GLU A 316 59.72 17.09 -9.54
N THR A 317 59.96 15.80 -9.29
CA THR A 317 59.75 15.16 -7.99
C THR A 317 61.06 15.27 -7.21
N PRO A 318 61.03 15.09 -5.87
CA PRO A 318 61.79 13.95 -5.38
C PRO A 318 61.12 13.19 -4.22
N ALA A 319 61.53 11.92 -4.13
CA ALA A 319 61.35 10.99 -3.03
C ALA A 319 62.17 11.39 -1.78
N GLU A 320 61.87 10.82 -0.61
CA GLU A 320 62.73 9.82 0.10
C GLU A 320 62.32 9.62 1.58
N GLU A 321 62.61 8.41 2.05
CA GLU A 321 62.47 7.73 3.35
C GLU A 321 62.62 8.52 4.66
N ALA A 322 61.95 8.03 5.73
CA ALA A 322 62.64 7.45 6.90
C ALA A 322 61.68 6.85 7.95
N ALA A 323 62.13 5.74 8.53
CA ALA A 323 61.51 4.89 9.54
C ALA A 323 61.37 5.51 10.95
N ALA A 324 60.50 4.93 11.80
CA ALA A 324 60.82 4.47 13.17
C ALA A 324 59.56 4.09 14.00
N GLU A 325 59.36 2.78 14.16
CA GLU A 325 59.21 2.04 15.42
C GLU A 325 58.99 2.82 16.75
N LYS A 326 57.85 2.57 17.44
CA LYS A 326 57.80 2.17 18.87
C LYS A 326 56.39 1.87 19.40
N ALA A 327 56.23 0.66 19.96
CA ALA A 327 55.27 0.32 21.02
C ALA A 327 55.71 0.92 22.39
N PRO A 328 54.89 0.93 23.46
CA PRO A 328 54.58 -0.26 24.30
C PRO A 328 53.06 -0.41 24.62
N ALA A 329 52.51 -1.61 24.88
CA ALA A 329 52.39 -2.35 26.18
C ALA A 329 51.74 -1.51 27.31
N ALA A 330 50.79 -1.95 28.14
CA ALA A 330 50.37 -3.26 28.64
C ALA A 330 48.92 -3.12 29.22
N GLU A 331 48.04 -4.11 29.15
CA GLU A 331 47.75 -5.12 30.20
C GLU A 331 47.08 -4.56 31.47
N GLU A 332 45.77 -4.79 31.62
CA GLU A 332 45.17 -5.41 32.82
C GLU A 332 43.66 -5.64 32.61
N ALA A 333 43.22 -6.86 32.95
CA ALA A 333 41.83 -7.28 33.15
C ALA A 333 41.70 -7.74 34.62
N PRO A 334 40.57 -8.35 35.03
CA PRO A 334 39.28 -7.76 35.38
C PRO A 334 39.01 -7.90 36.91
N ALA A 335 38.00 -7.20 37.45
CA ALA A 335 37.50 -7.47 38.79
C ALA A 335 35.97 -7.47 38.82
N ALA A 336 35.42 -8.64 39.11
CA ALA A 336 34.09 -8.83 39.71
C ALA A 336 34.13 -8.35 41.17
N ASP A 337 33.02 -7.86 41.72
CA ASP A 337 32.23 -8.55 42.75
C ASP A 337 31.20 -7.58 43.37
N GLU A 338 30.11 -8.18 43.81
CA GLU A 338 28.87 -7.72 44.42
C GLU A 338 29.07 -6.93 45.75
N PRO A 339 28.04 -6.28 46.33
CA PRO A 339 27.10 -7.04 47.16
C PRO A 339 25.63 -6.59 47.13
N ALA A 340 24.76 -7.60 47.09
CA ALA A 340 23.46 -7.58 47.74
C ALA A 340 23.63 -7.70 49.26
N VAL A 341 22.94 -6.86 50.04
CA VAL A 341 22.63 -7.11 51.45
C VAL A 341 21.17 -6.75 51.68
N SER A 342 20.41 -7.74 52.12
CA SER A 342 19.06 -7.65 52.68
C SER A 342 19.10 -7.71 54.23
N ASP A 343 17.98 -7.30 54.83
CA ASP A 343 17.55 -7.36 56.24
C ASP A 343 18.03 -6.27 57.21
N GLU A 344 17.16 -5.27 57.48
CA GLU A 344 16.29 -5.20 58.68
C GLU A 344 15.07 -4.31 58.42
#